data_AF-A0AAE6IA04-F1
#
_entry.id   AF-A0AAE6IA04-F1
#
_cell.length_a   1.000
_cell.length_b   1.000
_cell.length_c   1.000
_cell.angle_alpha   90.00
_cell.angle_beta   90.00
_cell.angle_gamma   90.00
#
_symmetry.space_group_name_H-M   'P 1'
#
loop_
_entity.id
_entity.type
_entity.pdbx_description
1 polymer ?
#
loop_
_entity_poly.entity_id
_entity_poly.type
_entity_poly.pdbx_seq_one_letter_code
_entity_poly.pdbx_strand_id
1 'polypeptide(L)'
;MAKRWSAQQEDYILNNYNKMTYKEMAIALNKSISSVKGKLVNYFGICKREEKSNVYLSIKDVLENANRMDPGDCIKELKRYNIKDPKGFYQNWRKGYMESRTL
;
A
#
# COMPACT_ATOMS: atom_id res chain seq x y z
N MET A 1 -1.56 -28.57 13.17
CA MET A 1 -0.16 -28.41 13.65
C MET A 1 0.44 -27.16 13.06
N ALA A 2 1.11 -26.31 13.87
CA ALA A 2 1.82 -25.15 13.35
C ALA A 2 3.07 -25.60 12.58
N LYS A 3 3.17 -25.24 11.30
CA LYS A 3 4.33 -25.57 10.46
C LYS A 3 5.55 -24.79 10.99
N ARG A 4 6.56 -25.51 11.50
CA ARG A 4 7.79 -24.92 12.05
C ARG A 4 8.46 -24.00 11.00
N TRP A 5 9.11 -22.95 11.49
CA TRP A 5 9.96 -22.09 10.68
C TRP A 5 11.30 -22.78 10.48
N SER A 6 11.77 -22.84 9.24
CA SER A 6 13.15 -23.26 8.97
C SER A 6 14.08 -22.04 9.04
N ALA A 7 15.37 -22.28 9.29
CA ALA A 7 16.39 -21.22 9.30
C ALA A 7 16.40 -20.41 7.98
N GLN A 8 16.17 -21.08 6.85
CA GLN A 8 16.06 -20.42 5.54
C GLN A 8 14.85 -19.46 5.45
N GLN A 9 13.71 -19.84 6.04
CA GLN A 9 12.52 -18.98 6.05
C GLN A 9 12.71 -17.78 6.98
N GLU A 10 13.43 -17.96 8.08
CA GLU A 10 13.76 -16.89 9.01
C GLU A 10 14.72 -15.88 8.38
N ASP A 11 15.80 -16.37 7.75
CA ASP A 11 16.76 -15.54 7.03
C ASP A 11 16.09 -14.78 5.87
N TYR A 12 15.21 -15.44 5.12
CA TYR A 12 14.44 -14.78 4.07
C TYR A 12 13.61 -13.60 4.60
N ILE A 13 12.91 -13.78 5.72
CA ILE A 13 12.11 -12.70 6.32
C ILE A 13 13.00 -11.55 6.80
N LEU A 14 14.12 -11.85 7.46
CA LEU A 14 15.04 -10.84 7.99
C LEU A 14 15.72 -10.03 6.88
N ASN A 15 15.99 -10.63 5.72
CA ASN A 15 16.60 -9.94 4.60
C ASN A 15 15.61 -9.12 3.74
N ASN A 16 14.29 -9.36 3.91
CA ASN A 16 13.26 -8.78 3.05
C ASN A 16 12.19 -7.95 3.79
N TYR A 17 12.11 -7.98 5.13
CA TYR A 17 11.04 -7.28 5.85
C TYR A 17 10.99 -5.77 5.59
N ASN A 18 12.11 -5.14 5.27
CA ASN A 18 12.19 -3.72 4.92
C ASN A 18 11.83 -3.42 3.46
N LYS A 19 11.87 -4.42 2.57
CA LYS A 19 11.62 -4.27 1.12
C LYS A 19 10.24 -4.75 0.68
N MET A 20 9.66 -5.70 1.42
CA MET A 20 8.44 -6.42 1.02
C MET A 20 7.36 -6.33 2.09
N THR A 21 6.10 -6.15 1.68
CA THR A 21 4.93 -6.21 2.55
C THR A 21 4.78 -7.60 3.19
N TYR A 22 4.02 -7.70 4.28
CA TYR A 22 3.69 -8.99 4.89
C TYR A 22 3.00 -9.94 3.89
N LYS A 23 2.21 -9.40 2.96
CA LYS A 23 1.53 -10.17 1.92
C LYS A 23 2.51 -10.80 0.94
N GLU A 24 3.46 -10.02 0.43
CA GLU A 24 4.46 -10.52 -0.52
C GLU A 24 5.38 -11.57 0.12
N MET A 25 5.82 -11.35 1.37
CA MET A 25 6.60 -12.35 2.11
C MET A 25 5.78 -13.62 2.39
N ALA A 26 4.49 -13.48 2.71
CA ALA A 26 3.60 -14.62 2.93
C ALA A 26 3.44 -15.48 1.67
N ILE A 27 3.29 -14.86 0.50
CA ILE A 27 3.23 -15.54 -0.80
C ILE A 27 4.55 -16.28 -1.07
N ALA A 28 5.69 -15.59 -0.92
CA ALA A 28 7.00 -16.17 -1.19
C ALA A 28 7.33 -17.37 -0.28
N LEU A 29 6.89 -17.32 0.98
CA LEU A 29 7.15 -18.36 1.97
C LEU A 29 6.06 -19.45 2.02
N ASN A 30 5.00 -19.30 1.22
CA ASN A 30 3.78 -20.11 1.28
C ASN A 30 3.27 -20.25 2.74
N LYS A 31 3.14 -19.11 3.43
CA LYS A 31 2.59 -19.00 4.79
C LYS A 31 1.47 -17.96 4.82
N SER A 32 0.73 -17.89 5.91
CA SER A 32 -0.26 -16.83 6.11
C SER A 32 0.41 -15.51 6.53
N ILE A 33 -0.24 -14.40 6.17
CA ILE A 33 0.18 -13.04 6.56
C ILE A 33 0.31 -12.93 8.08
N SER A 34 -0.65 -13.46 8.83
CA SER A 34 -0.65 -13.47 10.30
C SER A 34 0.54 -14.25 10.86
N SER A 35 0.96 -15.35 10.21
CA SER A 35 2.13 -16.12 10.64
C SER A 35 3.43 -15.34 10.44
N VAL A 36 3.57 -14.66 9.30
CA VAL A 36 4.71 -13.78 9.00
C VAL A 36 4.77 -12.61 9.98
N LYS A 37 3.64 -11.94 10.22
CA LYS A 37 3.52 -10.83 11.18
C LYS A 37 3.86 -11.28 12.60
N GLY A 38 3.29 -12.40 13.04
CA GLY A 38 3.59 -12.97 14.36
C GLY A 38 5.06 -13.36 14.50
N LYS A 39 5.70 -13.84 13.44
CA LYS A 39 7.14 -14.15 13.47
C LYS A 39 7.98 -12.88 13.62
N LEU A 40 7.72 -11.85 12.82
CA LEU A 40 8.45 -10.58 12.89
C LEU A 40 8.25 -9.85 14.23
N VAL A 41 7.01 -9.72 14.67
CA VAL A 41 6.69 -8.97 15.90
C VAL A 41 7.08 -9.75 17.14
N ASN A 42 6.65 -11.02 17.28
CA ASN A 42 6.76 -11.73 18.56
C ASN A 42 8.13 -12.38 18.76
N TYR A 43 8.85 -12.75 17.69
CA TYR A 43 10.15 -13.41 17.81
C TYR A 43 11.31 -12.47 17.53
N PHE A 44 11.20 -11.59 16.54
CA PHE A 44 12.27 -10.65 16.19
C PHE A 44 12.08 -9.26 16.81
N GLY A 45 10.92 -8.95 17.40
CA GLY A 45 10.64 -7.61 17.93
C GLY A 45 10.50 -6.53 16.85
N ILE A 46 10.36 -6.92 15.59
CA ILE A 46 10.30 -6.00 14.45
C ILE A 46 8.85 -5.66 14.15
N CYS A 47 8.43 -4.47 14.58
CA CYS A 47 7.15 -3.89 14.21
C CYS A 47 7.28 -3.15 12.87
N LYS A 48 6.91 -3.82 11.77
CA LYS A 48 6.77 -3.12 10.48
C LYS A 48 5.50 -2.27 10.53
N ARG A 49 5.65 -0.95 10.34
CA ARG A 49 4.52 -0.08 9.99
C ARG A 49 3.98 -0.61 8.67
N GLU A 50 2.79 -1.20 8.69
CA GLU A 50 2.12 -1.58 7.45
C GLU A 50 2.07 -0.32 6.61
N GLU A 51 2.72 -0.32 5.43
CA GLU A 51 2.42 0.67 4.42
C GLU A 51 0.91 0.55 4.26
N LYS A 52 0.18 1.59 4.67
CA LYS A 52 -1.28 1.62 4.59
C LYS A 52 -1.57 1.15 3.17
N SER A 53 -2.21 -0.02 3.03
CA SER A 53 -2.76 -0.44 1.76
C SER A 53 -3.48 0.79 1.24
N ASN A 54 -3.07 1.34 0.09
CA ASN A 54 -3.71 2.50 -0.49
C ASN A 54 -5.22 2.26 -0.35
N VAL A 55 -5.88 3.00 0.55
CA VAL A 55 -7.28 2.76 0.92
C VAL A 55 -8.17 2.90 -0.33
N TYR A 56 -7.59 3.52 -1.36
CA TYR A 56 -8.07 3.64 -2.71
C TYR A 56 -7.18 2.78 -3.61
N LEU A 57 -7.55 1.55 -3.91
CA LEU A 57 -6.68 0.67 -4.72
C LEU A 57 -6.59 1.12 -6.18
N SER A 58 -7.56 1.89 -6.68
CA SER A 58 -7.55 2.45 -8.03
C SER A 58 -7.45 3.98 -8.04
N ILE A 59 -6.84 4.53 -9.10
CA ILE A 59 -6.84 5.98 -9.37
C ILE A 59 -8.28 6.51 -9.42
N LYS A 60 -9.24 5.71 -9.89
CA LYS A 60 -10.66 6.06 -9.91
C LYS A 60 -11.21 6.32 -8.51
N ASP A 61 -10.88 5.48 -7.53
CA ASP A 61 -11.33 5.65 -6.14
C ASP A 61 -10.70 6.88 -5.49
N VAL A 62 -9.43 7.18 -5.80
CA VAL A 62 -8.74 8.41 -5.34
C VAL A 62 -9.47 9.64 -5.89
N LEU A 63 -9.83 9.61 -7.17
CA LEU A 63 -10.51 10.70 -7.85
C LEU A 63 -11.97 10.86 -7.38
N GLU A 64 -12.73 9.77 -7.20
CA GLU A 64 -14.10 9.82 -6.69
C GLU A 64 -14.19 10.39 -5.27
N ASN A 65 -13.18 10.12 -4.44
CA ASN A 65 -13.08 10.67 -3.08
C ASN A 65 -12.44 12.05 -3.03
N ALA A 66 -11.91 12.57 -4.15
CA ALA A 66 -11.25 13.87 -4.19
C ALA A 66 -12.17 15.06 -3.82
N ASN A 67 -13.49 14.88 -3.83
CA ASN A 67 -14.44 15.87 -3.30
C ASN A 67 -14.43 15.98 -1.77
N ARG A 68 -14.00 14.91 -1.09
CA ARG A 68 -13.93 14.80 0.38
C ARG A 68 -12.52 14.97 0.92
N MET A 69 -11.51 15.04 0.03
CA MET A 69 -10.10 15.16 0.39
C MET A 69 -9.59 16.58 0.14
N ASP A 70 -8.65 17.01 0.98
CA ASP A 70 -7.84 18.19 0.67
C ASP A 70 -7.07 17.97 -0.65
N PRO A 71 -7.00 18.96 -1.56
CA PRO A 71 -6.27 18.84 -2.83
C PRO A 71 -4.80 18.42 -2.66
N GLY A 72 -4.15 18.83 -1.58
CA GLY A 72 -2.78 18.45 -1.26
C GLY A 72 -2.64 16.97 -0.94
N ASP A 73 -3.63 16.39 -0.26
CA ASP A 73 -3.64 14.97 0.06
C ASP A 73 -3.96 14.11 -1.16
N CYS A 74 -4.86 14.57 -2.05
CA CYS A 74 -5.10 13.89 -3.33
C CYS A 74 -3.82 13.81 -4.19
N ILE A 75 -3.06 14.90 -4.27
CA ILE A 75 -1.77 14.95 -5.01
C ILE A 75 -0.73 14.01 -4.38
N LYS A 76 -0.65 13.92 -3.05
CA LYS A 76 0.24 12.98 -2.35
C LYS A 76 -0.10 11.53 -2.68
N GLU A 77 -1.38 11.19 -2.78
CA GLU A 77 -1.81 9.84 -3.15
C GLU A 77 -1.52 9.55 -4.64
N LEU A 78 -1.78 10.49 -5.54
CA LEU A 78 -1.47 10.34 -6.98
C LEU A 78 0.03 10.14 -7.26
N LYS A 79 0.92 10.73 -6.45
CA LYS A 79 2.37 10.49 -6.52
C LYS A 79 2.75 9.02 -6.32
N ARG A 80 1.95 8.25 -5.58
CA ARG A 80 2.19 6.83 -5.31
C ARG A 80 1.92 5.94 -6.53
N TYR A 81 1.21 6.45 -7.54
CA TYR A 81 0.86 5.73 -8.77
C TYR A 81 1.87 5.95 -9.92
N ASN A 82 3.06 6.46 -9.62
CA ASN A 82 4.11 6.72 -10.62
C ASN A 82 3.66 7.64 -11.78
N ILE A 83 2.74 8.57 -11.49
CA ILE A 83 2.25 9.57 -12.45
C ILE A 83 3.32 10.65 -12.63
N LYS A 84 3.73 10.93 -13.88
CA LYS A 84 4.79 11.90 -14.22
C LYS A 84 4.48 13.33 -13.75
N ASP A 85 3.22 13.76 -13.87
CA ASP A 85 2.73 15.05 -13.35
C ASP A 85 1.39 14.87 -12.60
N PRO A 86 1.45 14.56 -11.30
CA PRO A 86 0.25 14.37 -10.48
C PRO A 86 -0.61 15.62 -10.33
N LYS A 87 0.01 16.81 -10.38
CA LYS A 87 -0.68 18.09 -10.18
C LYS A 87 -1.49 18.47 -11.42
N GLY A 88 -0.87 18.43 -12.59
CA GLY A 88 -1.58 18.69 -13.86
C GLY A 88 -2.67 17.66 -14.12
N PHE A 89 -2.42 16.39 -13.80
CA PHE A 89 -3.43 15.33 -13.87
C PHE A 89 -4.67 15.65 -13.02
N TYR A 90 -4.48 16.00 -11.74
CA TYR A 90 -5.58 16.37 -10.85
C TYR A 90 -6.35 17.60 -11.34
N GLN A 91 -5.65 18.64 -11.79
CA GLN A 91 -6.27 19.88 -12.28
C GLN A 91 -7.14 19.65 -13.51
N ASN A 92 -6.65 18.87 -14.48
CA ASN A 92 -7.40 18.53 -15.70
C ASN A 92 -8.63 17.70 -15.37
N TRP A 93 -8.49 16.69 -14.52
CA TRP A 93 -9.63 15.89 -14.05
C TRP A 93 -10.66 16.75 -13.31
N ARG A 94 -10.21 17.64 -12.41
CA ARG A 94 -11.09 18.51 -11.61
C ARG A 94 -11.90 19.45 -12.48
N LYS A 95 -11.27 20.02 -13.52
CA LYS A 95 -11.93 20.88 -14.51
C LYS A 95 -13.03 20.14 -15.25
N GLY A 96 -12.73 18.97 -15.82
CA GLY A 96 -13.72 18.16 -16.52
C GLY A 96 -14.85 17.65 -15.62
N TYR A 97 -14.54 17.31 -14.36
CA TYR A 97 -15.55 16.94 -13.37
C TYR A 97 -16.52 18.10 -13.08
N MET A 98 -16.01 19.31 -12.86
CA MET A 98 -16.86 20.50 -12.62
C MET A 98 -17.73 20.81 -13.83
N GLU A 99 -17.18 20.77 -15.04
CA GLU A 99 -17.90 21.00 -16.31
C GLU A 99 -19.02 19.98 -16.52
N SER A 100 -18.77 18.70 -16.20
CA SER A 100 -19.78 17.63 -16.31
C SER A 100 -20.95 17.75 -15.33
N ARG A 101 -20.81 18.55 -14.26
CA ARG A 101 -21.83 18.78 -13.22
C ARG A 101 -22.63 20.05 -13.40
N THR A 102 -22.18 20.94 -14.28
CA THR A 102 -22.81 22.24 -14.58
C THR A 102 -23.78 22.19 -15.77
N LEU A 103 -23.99 21.02 -16.36
CA LEU A 103 -25.01 20.69 -17.36
C LEU A 103 -26.07 19.79 -16.72
#